data_AF-A0A9X1GFJ6-F1
#
_entry.id   AF-A0A9X1GFJ6-F1
#
_cell.length_a   1.000
_cell.length_b   1.000
_cell.length_c   1.000
_cell.angle_alpha   90.00
_cell.angle_beta   90.00
_cell.angle_gamma   90.00
#
_symmetry.space_group_name_H-M   'P 1'
#
loop_
_entity.id
_entity.type
_entity.pdbx_description
1 polymer ?
#
loop_
_entity_poly.entity_id
_entity_poly.type
_entity_poly.pdbx_seq_one_letter_code
_entity_poly.pdbx_strand_id
1 'polypeptide(L)' 'MEDELREEYDLKSLKVRKMGAKRKSFGNTIIKLDADVAEVFPNAESVNEALRFLIRISRENQVPL' A
#
# COMPACT_ATOMS: atom_id res chain seq x y z
N MET A 1 17.86 36.79 18.75
CA MET A 1 18.37 36.36 17.44
C MET A 1 17.16 35.88 16.68
N GLU A 2 16.56 36.76 15.89
CA GLU A 2 15.45 36.43 15.01
C GLU A 2 16.06 35.76 13.78
N ASP A 3 15.92 34.44 13.71
CA ASP A 3 16.35 33.67 12.55
C ASP A 3 15.23 33.79 11.50
N GLU A 4 15.16 34.96 10.85
CA GLU A 4 14.21 35.25 9.78
C GLU A 4 14.66 34.52 8.51
N LEU A 5 14.22 33.27 8.39
CA LEU A 5 14.32 32.51 7.14
C LEU A 5 13.78 33.37 5.99
N ARG A 6 14.51 33.40 4.88
CA ARG A 6 14.08 34.08 3.65
C ARG A 6 12.75 33.52 3.18
N GLU A 7 11.97 34.32 2.46
CA GLU A 7 10.62 33.94 2.00
C GLU A 7 10.60 32.63 1.18
N GLU A 8 11.68 32.33 0.45
CA GLU A 8 11.83 31.06 -0.28
C GLU A 8 11.92 29.81 0.62
N TYR A 9 12.18 29.97 1.92
CA TYR A 9 12.31 28.89 2.91
C TYR A 9 11.14 28.89 3.89
N ASP A 10 9.89 29.04 3.41
CA ASP A 10 8.70 28.85 4.25
C ASP A 10 8.47 27.36 4.60
N LEU A 11 9.00 26.97 5.76
CA LEU A 11 8.86 25.61 6.28
C LEU A 11 7.48 25.35 6.92
N LYS A 12 6.59 26.35 7.06
CA LYS A 12 5.29 26.19 7.72
C LYS A 12 4.32 25.31 6.91
N SER A 13 4.49 25.26 5.60
CA SER A 13 3.68 24.43 4.69
C SER A 13 4.16 22.97 4.58
N LEU A 14 5.35 22.66 5.11
CA LEU A 14 5.96 21.34 4.95
C LEU A 14 5.37 20.34 5.94
N LYS A 15 4.94 19.18 5.43
CA LYS A 15 4.53 18.06 6.28
C LYS A 15 5.76 17.42 6.93
N VAL A 16 5.80 17.42 8.26
CA VAL A 16 6.88 16.77 9.02
C VAL A 16 6.92 15.27 8.75
N ARG A 17 8.03 14.77 8.19
CA ARG A 17 8.28 13.34 7.94
C ARG A 17 9.38 12.83 8.86
N LYS A 18 9.09 11.78 9.64
CA LYS A 18 10.10 11.13 10.50
C LYS A 18 11.03 10.23 9.67
N MET A 19 12.24 10.68 9.37
CA MET A 19 13.28 9.92 8.64
C MET A 19 14.17 9.10 9.59
N GLY A 20 14.46 7.82 9.29
CA GLY A 20 15.38 6.99 10.08
C GLY A 20 15.32 5.48 9.78
N ALA A 21 16.47 4.79 9.89
CA ALA A 21 16.71 3.41 9.47
C ALA A 21 15.83 2.32 10.13
N LYS A 22 15.19 2.62 11.28
CA LYS A 22 14.29 1.70 12.00
C LYS A 22 12.80 1.89 11.67
N ARG A 23 12.44 2.78 10.74
CA ARG A 23 11.06 2.99 10.32
C ARG A 23 10.81 2.23 9.03
N LYS A 24 10.59 0.91 9.16
CA LYS A 24 10.03 0.08 8.09
C LYS A 24 8.81 0.79 7.51
N SER A 25 8.68 0.74 6.19
CA SER A 25 7.63 1.35 5.38
C SER A 25 6.31 1.46 6.13
N PHE A 26 5.69 2.64 6.08
CA PHE A 26 4.33 2.81 6.59
C PHE A 26 3.43 1.79 5.87
N GLY A 27 2.85 0.85 6.61
CA GLY A 27 1.69 0.07 6.17
C GLY A 27 1.91 -0.91 5.01
N ASN A 28 1.58 -2.17 5.30
CA ASN A 28 1.26 -3.23 4.35
C ASN A 28 2.39 -3.74 3.43
N THR A 29 2.47 -5.07 3.33
CA THR A 29 3.21 -5.75 2.27
C THR A 29 2.66 -5.29 0.92
N ILE A 30 3.52 -4.72 0.08
CA ILE A 30 3.14 -4.33 -1.29
C ILE A 30 3.21 -5.58 -2.16
N ILE A 31 2.06 -5.98 -2.72
CA ILE A 31 1.96 -7.05 -3.70
C ILE A 31 1.85 -6.37 -5.07
N LYS A 32 2.86 -6.60 -5.92
CA LYS A 32 2.84 -6.12 -7.30
C LYS A 32 1.99 -7.08 -8.13
N LEU A 33 1.03 -6.52 -8.87
CA LEU A 33 0.29 -7.25 -9.90
C LEU A 33 0.98 -7.06 -11.24
N ASP A 34 0.87 -8.07 -12.11
CA ASP A 34 1.26 -7.94 -13.51
C ASP A 34 0.26 -7.04 -14.27
N ALA A 35 0.70 -6.51 -15.41
CA ALA A 35 -0.02 -5.47 -16.14
C ALA A 35 -1.39 -5.96 -16.66
N ASP A 36 -1.43 -7.18 -17.18
CA ASP A 36 -2.64 -7.86 -17.64
C ASP A 36 -3.66 -8.05 -16.51
N VAL A 37 -3.19 -8.42 -15.31
CA VAL A 37 -4.06 -8.58 -14.13
C VAL A 37 -4.58 -7.22 -13.66
N ALA A 38 -3.73 -6.18 -13.67
CA ALA A 38 -4.14 -4.84 -13.28
C ALA A 38 -5.15 -4.20 -14.25
N GLU A 39 -5.14 -4.56 -15.53
CA GLU A 39 -6.14 -4.12 -16.52
C GLU A 39 -7.53 -4.73 -16.26
N VAL A 40 -7.57 -5.96 -15.73
CA VAL A 40 -8.82 -6.67 -15.44
C VAL A 40 -9.47 -6.19 -14.14
N PHE A 41 -8.67 -5.83 -13.12
CA PHE A 41 -9.17 -5.48 -11.80
C PHE A 41 -9.05 -3.97 -11.51
N PRO A 42 -10.18 -3.24 -11.35
CA PRO A 42 -10.17 -1.79 -11.20
C PRO A 42 -9.63 -1.30 -9.84
N ASN A 43 -9.63 -2.14 -8.81
CA ASN A 43 -9.14 -1.77 -7.47
C ASN A 43 -8.74 -2.98 -6.62
N ALA A 44 -8.09 -2.72 -5.48
CA ALA A 44 -7.64 -3.75 -4.55
C ALA A 44 -8.80 -4.56 -3.92
N GLU A 45 -9.99 -3.99 -3.75
CA GLU A 45 -11.15 -4.69 -3.21
C GLU A 45 -11.58 -5.82 -4.16
N SER A 46 -11.71 -5.52 -5.46
CA SER A 46 -12.07 -6.51 -6.49
C SER A 46 -11.08 -7.68 -6.58
N VAL A 47 -9.77 -7.41 -6.47
CA VAL A 47 -8.72 -8.45 -6.43
C VAL A 47 -8.89 -9.33 -5.20
N ASN A 48 -9.08 -8.71 -4.03
CA ASN A 48 -9.20 -9.44 -2.78
C ASN A 48 -10.45 -10.32 -2.72
N GLU A 49 -11.58 -9.86 -3.28
CA GLU A 49 -12.80 -10.66 -3.37
C GLU A 49 -12.62 -11.87 -4.28
N ALA A 50 -12.02 -11.70 -5.45
CA ALA A 50 -11.74 -12.80 -6.37
C ALA A 50 -10.82 -13.87 -5.73
N LEU A 51 -9.74 -13.44 -5.06
CA LEU A 51 -8.84 -14.37 -4.37
C LEU A 51 -9.53 -15.09 -3.21
N ARG A 52 -10.38 -14.40 -2.43
CA ARG A 52 -11.17 -15.03 -1.36
C ARG A 52 -12.15 -16.07 -1.92
N PHE A 53 -12.79 -15.79 -3.05
CA PHE A 53 -13.66 -16.73 -3.73
C PHE A 53 -12.91 -18.00 -4.14
N LEU A 54 -11.73 -17.85 -4.76
CA LEU A 54 -10.87 -18.97 -5.13
C LEU A 54 -10.46 -19.81 -3.91
N ILE A 55 -10.12 -19.17 -2.79
CA ILE A 55 -9.79 -19.86 -1.53
C ILE A 55 -10.98 -20.69 -1.03
N ARG A 56 -12.21 -20.17 -1.11
CA ARG A 56 -13.42 -20.90 -0.70
C ARG A 56 -13.63 -22.14 -1.56
N ILE A 57 -13.60 -21.98 -2.89
CA ILE A 57 -13.72 -23.10 -3.84
C ILE A 57 -12.63 -24.15 -3.58
N SER A 58 -11.39 -23.70 -3.37
CA SER A 58 -10.28 -24.62 -3.12
C SER A 58 -10.47 -25.43 -1.84
N ARG A 59 -11.03 -24.84 -0.78
CA ARG A 59 -11.31 -25.53 0.49
C ARG A 59 -12.48 -26.49 0.37
N GLU A 60 -13.52 -26.12 -0.36
CA GLU A 60 -14.69 -26.98 -0.60
C GLU A 60 -14.35 -28.20 -1.46
N ASN A 61 -13.38 -28.06 -2.38
CA ASN A 61 -12.88 -29.16 -3.20
C ASN A 61 -11.73 -29.96 -2.56
N GLN A 62 -11.32 -29.63 -1.32
CA GLN A 62 -10.44 -30.54 -0.57
C GLN A 62 -11.29 -31.72 -0.08
N VAL A 63 -11.35 -32.77 -0.92
CA VAL A 63 -11.67 -34.12 -0.47
C VAL A 63 -10.74 -34.43 0.70
N PRO A 64 -11.26 -34.80 1.89
CA PRO A 64 -10.40 -35.23 2.97
C PRO A 64 -9.61 -36.45 2.50
N LEU A 65 -8.29 -36.38 2.61
CA LEU A 65 -7.41 -37.54 2.49
C LEU A 65 -7.79 -38.60 3.54
#